data_AF-A0A962R3E1-F1
#
_entry.id   AF-A0A962R3E1-F1
#
_cell.length_a   1.000
_cell.length_b   1.000
_cell.length_c   1.000
_cell.angle_alpha   90.00
_cell.angle_beta   90.00
_cell.angle_gamma   90.00
#
_symmetry.space_group_name_H-M   'P 1'
#
loop_
_entity.id
_entity.type
_entity.pdbx_description
1 polymer ?
#
loop_
_entity_poly.entity_id
_entity_poly.type
_entity_poly.pdbx_seq_one_letter_code
_entity_poly.pdbx_strand_id
1 'polypeptide(L)'
;ENAAQSSITAKQSRLGFDYRDATDQGILRAFIDGDFTGDDNSFRLRNAFGQWRRTLAGQTWSAFVDTYATPEEVDFEGLNGRINVRQSQVRFSPRIGEDFELMLSLEDPNPQLQNGNGVTRVPDVVLAGIFQPNERLRLRTALLGRQIRGQEQITVGDNQEIEGGVEKAYAWGLSLSGSITTPRFDGRDKFQFQLNYGNGIGRYV
;
A
#
# COMPACT_ATOMS: atom_id res chain seq x y z
N GLU A 1 27.10 -0.50 26.73
CA GLU A 1 27.87 -1.59 26.08
C GLU A 1 27.31 -1.79 24.68
N ASN A 2 28.13 -1.64 23.63
CA ASN A 2 27.72 -1.96 22.26
C ASN A 2 28.04 -3.45 22.02
N ALA A 3 27.11 -4.34 22.36
CA ALA A 3 27.25 -5.74 21.99
C ALA A 3 27.01 -5.85 20.47
N ALA A 4 28.04 -6.23 19.71
CA ALA A 4 27.87 -6.54 18.29
C ALA A 4 26.93 -7.75 18.15
N GLN A 5 25.92 -7.64 17.28
CA GLN A 5 24.94 -8.68 17.01
C GLN A 5 24.96 -9.05 15.53
N SER A 6 24.75 -10.33 15.23
CA SER A 6 24.60 -10.87 13.87
C SER A 6 23.38 -11.79 13.82
N SER A 7 22.67 -11.78 12.70
CA SER A 7 21.47 -12.60 12.47
C SER A 7 21.46 -13.11 11.04
N ILE A 8 21.08 -14.38 10.87
CA ILE A 8 20.88 -15.04 9.57
C ILE A 8 19.47 -15.66 9.60
N THR A 9 18.67 -15.42 8.56
CA THR A 9 17.28 -15.87 8.53
C THR A 9 16.80 -16.23 7.12
N ALA A 10 15.82 -17.14 7.05
CA ALA A 10 15.10 -17.51 5.82
C ALA A 10 13.63 -17.03 5.81
N LYS A 11 13.19 -16.26 6.82
CA LYS A 11 11.79 -15.80 6.94
C LYS A 11 11.28 -15.03 5.72
N GLN A 12 12.19 -14.40 4.98
CA GLN A 12 11.86 -13.62 3.79
C GLN A 12 11.54 -14.47 2.55
N SER A 13 11.73 -15.80 2.60
CA SER A 13 11.34 -16.71 1.52
C SER A 13 9.87 -16.49 1.16
N ARG A 14 9.56 -16.53 -0.15
CA ARG A 14 8.22 -16.24 -0.68
C ARG A 14 7.69 -17.41 -1.50
N LEU A 15 6.40 -17.64 -1.36
CA LEU A 15 5.64 -18.59 -2.17
C LEU A 15 4.43 -17.87 -2.75
N GLY A 16 4.09 -18.17 -3.99
CA GLY A 16 2.93 -17.57 -4.65
C GLY A 16 2.42 -18.39 -5.83
N PHE A 17 1.16 -18.16 -6.16
CA PHE A 17 0.44 -18.76 -7.27
C PHE A 17 -0.23 -17.65 -8.09
N ASP A 18 -0.01 -17.67 -9.41
CA ASP A 18 -0.58 -16.73 -10.37
C ASP A 18 -1.35 -17.53 -11.43
N TYR A 19 -2.67 -17.41 -11.41
CA TYR A 19 -3.55 -17.97 -12.42
C TYR A 19 -4.02 -16.87 -13.35
N ARG A 20 -3.90 -17.10 -14.66
CA ARG A 20 -4.36 -16.20 -15.71
C ARG A 20 -5.09 -16.98 -16.77
N ASP A 21 -6.27 -16.49 -17.14
CA ASP A 21 -7.08 -17.08 -18.18
C ASP A 21 -7.57 -16.02 -19.16
N ALA A 22 -7.46 -16.32 -20.44
CA ALA A 22 -7.88 -15.42 -21.51
C ALA A 22 -9.38 -15.66 -21.80
N THR A 23 -10.21 -14.69 -21.44
CA THR A 23 -11.65 -14.71 -21.75
C THR A 23 -11.95 -13.81 -22.95
N ASP A 24 -13.12 -13.97 -23.57
CA ASP A 24 -13.61 -13.07 -24.64
C ASP A 24 -13.65 -11.59 -24.21
N GLN A 25 -13.70 -11.36 -22.91
CA GLN A 25 -13.79 -10.04 -22.29
C GLN A 25 -12.45 -9.58 -21.71
N GLY A 26 -11.34 -10.25 -22.01
CA GLY A 26 -10.00 -9.94 -21.52
C GLY A 26 -9.50 -10.92 -20.46
N ILE A 27 -8.35 -10.60 -19.86
CA ILE A 27 -7.67 -11.54 -18.95
C ILE A 27 -8.36 -11.52 -17.58
N LEU A 28 -8.79 -12.70 -17.13
CA LEU A 28 -9.10 -13.00 -15.74
C LEU A 28 -7.79 -13.39 -15.05
N ARG A 29 -7.52 -12.83 -13.88
CA ARG A 29 -6.35 -13.16 -13.07
C ARG A 29 -6.75 -13.40 -11.63
N ALA A 30 -6.20 -14.44 -11.02
CA ALA A 30 -6.22 -14.66 -9.59
C ALA A 30 -4.77 -14.80 -9.10
N PHE A 31 -4.42 -14.09 -8.04
CA PHE A 31 -3.07 -14.07 -7.50
C PHE A 31 -3.09 -14.18 -5.99
N ILE A 32 -2.27 -15.08 -5.45
CA ILE A 32 -2.03 -15.22 -4.02
C ILE A 32 -0.54 -15.41 -3.77
N ASP A 33 0.04 -14.67 -2.81
CA ASP A 33 1.41 -14.86 -2.35
C ASP A 33 1.57 -14.53 -0.86
N GLY A 34 2.66 -15.01 -0.28
CA GLY A 34 3.03 -14.70 1.09
C GLY A 34 4.50 -14.96 1.38
N ASP A 35 4.91 -14.58 2.59
CA ASP A 35 6.25 -14.82 3.15
C ASP A 35 6.17 -15.49 4.52
N PHE A 36 7.31 -15.90 5.09
CA PHE A 36 7.40 -16.52 6.41
C PHE A 36 7.81 -15.51 7.50
N THR A 37 7.50 -14.22 7.33
CA THR A 37 7.83 -13.18 8.31
C THR A 37 6.70 -12.94 9.31
N GLY A 38 5.72 -13.84 9.41
CA GLY A 38 4.80 -13.85 10.54
C GLY A 38 5.49 -14.29 11.83
N ASP A 39 4.76 -14.17 12.94
CA ASP A 39 5.23 -14.61 14.25
C ASP A 39 5.61 -16.09 14.21
N ASP A 40 6.73 -16.44 14.86
CA ASP A 40 7.29 -17.81 14.88
C ASP A 40 7.52 -18.45 13.49
N ASN A 41 7.90 -17.64 12.49
CA ASN A 41 8.09 -18.07 11.10
C ASN A 41 6.80 -18.57 10.44
N SER A 42 5.65 -18.15 10.95
CA SER A 42 4.35 -18.45 10.33
C SER A 42 4.23 -17.78 8.95
N PHE A 43 3.46 -18.41 8.09
CA PHE A 43 3.14 -17.87 6.78
C PHE A 43 2.24 -16.64 6.93
N ARG A 44 2.68 -15.51 6.39
CA ARG A 44 1.96 -14.24 6.36
C ARG A 44 1.52 -13.97 4.92
N LEU A 45 0.21 -13.79 4.75
CA LEU A 45 -0.37 -13.40 3.48
C LEU A 45 0.07 -11.98 3.09
N ARG A 46 0.55 -11.82 1.86
CA ARG A 46 0.94 -10.51 1.31
C ARG A 46 -0.13 -10.02 0.35
N ASN A 47 -0.38 -10.76 -0.73
CA ASN A 47 -1.42 -10.46 -1.70
C ASN A 47 -2.39 -11.63 -1.83
N ALA A 48 -3.67 -11.31 -2.00
CA ALA A 48 -4.72 -12.24 -2.40
C ALA A 48 -5.80 -11.44 -3.13
N PHE A 49 -5.82 -11.51 -4.46
CA PHE A 49 -6.79 -10.74 -5.25
C PHE A 49 -7.23 -11.45 -6.53
N GLY A 50 -8.44 -11.09 -6.96
CA GLY A 50 -8.93 -11.30 -8.30
C GLY A 50 -8.85 -10.01 -9.11
N GLN A 51 -8.53 -10.12 -10.39
CA GLN A 51 -8.53 -9.03 -11.33
C GLN A 51 -9.25 -9.46 -12.60
N TRP A 52 -10.15 -8.61 -13.08
CA TRP A 52 -10.80 -8.78 -14.37
C TRP A 52 -10.83 -7.44 -15.08
N ARG A 53 -10.30 -7.41 -16.30
CA ARG A 53 -10.08 -6.16 -17.05
C ARG A 53 -9.31 -5.13 -16.20
N ARG A 54 -9.98 -4.03 -15.86
CA ARG A 54 -9.44 -2.87 -15.15
C ARG A 54 -9.89 -2.82 -13.70
N THR A 55 -10.60 -3.85 -13.23
CA THR A 55 -11.11 -3.93 -11.87
C THR A 55 -10.35 -4.99 -11.10
N LEU A 56 -9.93 -4.66 -9.89
CA LEU A 56 -9.29 -5.56 -8.94
C LEU A 56 -10.08 -5.56 -7.64
N ALA A 57 -10.25 -6.74 -7.04
CA ALA A 57 -10.81 -6.90 -5.71
C ALA A 57 -9.95 -7.86 -4.88
N GLY A 58 -9.61 -7.48 -3.66
CA GLY A 58 -8.83 -8.29 -2.71
C GLY A 58 -7.71 -7.50 -2.04
N GLN A 59 -6.80 -8.20 -1.39
CA GLN A 59 -5.66 -7.63 -0.68
C GLN A 59 -4.45 -7.48 -1.61
N THR A 60 -3.99 -6.25 -1.81
CA THR A 60 -2.73 -5.95 -2.49
C THR A 60 -2.25 -4.55 -2.11
N TRP A 61 -1.18 -4.08 -2.77
CA TRP A 61 -0.70 -2.71 -2.65
C TRP A 61 -1.83 -1.70 -2.81
N SER A 62 -1.96 -0.80 -1.83
CA SER A 62 -2.86 0.35 -1.91
C SER A 62 -2.63 1.15 -3.20
N ALA A 63 -3.68 1.75 -3.75
CA ALA A 63 -3.56 2.70 -4.85
C ALA A 63 -2.78 3.98 -4.48
N PHE A 64 -2.47 4.17 -3.19
CA PHE A 64 -1.62 5.26 -2.71
C PHE A 64 -0.12 4.90 -2.80
N VAL A 65 0.21 3.61 -2.99
CA VAL A 65 1.58 3.11 -3.15
C VAL A 65 2.06 3.24 -4.60
N ASP A 66 3.31 3.66 -4.78
CA ASP A 66 3.98 3.62 -6.08
C ASP A 66 5.23 2.71 -6.08
N THR A 67 5.05 1.45 -6.48
CA THR A 67 6.15 0.47 -6.53
C THR A 67 7.21 0.78 -7.58
N TYR A 68 6.93 1.66 -8.56
CA TYR A 68 7.88 2.02 -9.62
C TYR A 68 8.83 3.16 -9.23
N ALA A 69 8.50 3.90 -8.18
CA ALA A 69 9.32 4.97 -7.60
C ALA A 69 10.15 4.49 -6.40
N THR A 70 10.20 3.18 -6.19
CA THR A 70 11.01 2.55 -5.14
C THR A 70 12.31 2.03 -5.76
N PRO A 71 13.49 2.39 -5.22
CA PRO A 71 14.75 1.79 -5.65
C PRO A 71 14.87 0.35 -5.18
N GLU A 72 15.76 -0.42 -5.81
CA GLU A 72 16.08 -1.76 -5.36
C GLU A 72 16.82 -1.68 -4.03
N GLU A 73 16.36 -2.44 -3.04
CA GLU A 73 16.89 -2.45 -1.68
C GLU A 73 17.03 -3.88 -1.16
N VAL A 74 17.99 -4.10 -0.27
CA VAL A 74 18.21 -5.38 0.43
C VAL A 74 17.59 -5.36 1.82
N ASP A 75 17.37 -4.16 2.38
CA ASP A 75 16.66 -3.99 3.65
C ASP A 75 15.17 -4.35 3.46
N PHE A 76 14.68 -5.24 4.32
CA PHE A 76 13.31 -5.74 4.25
C PHE A 76 12.28 -4.75 4.76
N GLU A 77 12.66 -3.90 5.72
CA GLU A 77 11.78 -2.83 6.21
C GLU A 77 11.62 -1.76 5.12
N GLY A 78 12.74 -1.50 4.45
CA GLY A 78 12.86 -0.61 3.31
C GLY A 78 13.04 0.85 3.69
N LEU A 79 12.94 1.72 2.70
CA LEU A 79 13.14 3.16 2.90
C LEU A 79 12.08 3.79 3.81
N ASN A 80 12.54 4.44 4.88
CA ASN A 80 11.71 5.29 5.74
C ASN A 80 11.04 6.41 4.91
N GLY A 81 9.75 6.66 5.19
CA GLY A 81 8.98 7.72 4.54
C GLY A 81 8.34 7.33 3.21
N ARG A 82 8.52 6.08 2.75
CA ARG A 82 7.84 5.51 1.60
C ARG A 82 6.43 5.08 1.97
N ILE A 83 5.45 5.36 1.11
CA ILE A 83 4.12 4.76 1.27
C ILE A 83 4.19 3.25 1.02
N ASN A 84 3.90 2.44 2.04
CA ASN A 84 4.12 0.99 2.04
C ASN A 84 3.01 0.24 2.78
N VAL A 85 1.83 0.12 2.16
CA VAL A 85 0.72 -0.64 2.75
C VAL A 85 0.06 -1.58 1.74
N ARG A 86 -0.27 -2.78 2.22
CA ARG A 86 -1.18 -3.69 1.52
C ARG A 86 -2.45 -3.83 2.33
N GLN A 87 -3.58 -3.77 1.65
CA GLN A 87 -4.87 -3.89 2.27
C GLN A 87 -5.92 -4.34 1.28
N SER A 88 -7.02 -4.86 1.82
CA SER A 88 -8.22 -5.18 1.07
C SER A 88 -8.75 -3.94 0.38
N GLN A 89 -9.02 -4.06 -0.92
CA GLN A 89 -9.52 -2.96 -1.72
C GLN A 89 -10.38 -3.44 -2.88
N VAL A 90 -11.21 -2.53 -3.39
CA VAL A 90 -11.79 -2.62 -4.73
C VAL A 90 -11.26 -1.44 -5.53
N ARG A 91 -10.56 -1.72 -6.62
CA ARG A 91 -9.87 -0.72 -7.45
C ARG A 91 -10.30 -0.81 -8.89
N PHE A 92 -10.57 0.34 -9.50
CA PHE A 92 -10.83 0.50 -10.93
C PHE A 92 -9.75 1.39 -11.57
N SER A 93 -9.14 0.90 -12.66
CA SER A 93 -7.97 1.54 -13.31
C SER A 93 -8.19 1.84 -14.80
N PRO A 94 -9.00 2.84 -15.16
CA PRO A 94 -9.20 3.26 -16.56
C PRO A 94 -7.95 3.90 -17.16
N ARG A 95 -7.74 3.70 -18.46
CA ARG A 95 -6.74 4.44 -19.24
C ARG A 95 -7.43 5.47 -20.09
N ILE A 96 -6.76 6.61 -20.27
CA ILE A 96 -7.20 7.73 -21.07
C ILE A 96 -6.11 7.97 -22.11
N GLY A 97 -6.39 7.63 -23.37
CA GLY A 97 -5.36 7.61 -24.40
C GLY A 97 -4.27 6.57 -24.13
N GLU A 98 -3.09 6.82 -24.66
CA GLU A 98 -1.93 5.91 -24.56
C GLU A 98 -1.08 6.19 -23.31
N ASP A 99 -1.05 7.45 -22.85
CA ASP A 99 -0.07 7.92 -21.87
C ASP A 99 -0.60 8.03 -20.44
N PHE A 100 -1.92 7.98 -20.23
CA PHE A 100 -2.53 8.21 -18.93
C PHE A 100 -3.30 7.00 -18.39
N GLU A 101 -3.07 6.71 -17.12
CA GLU A 101 -3.85 5.75 -16.34
C GLU A 101 -4.36 6.42 -15.06
N LEU A 102 -5.66 6.27 -14.78
CA LEU A 102 -6.24 6.66 -13.51
C LEU A 102 -6.44 5.42 -12.65
N MET A 103 -6.48 5.60 -11.34
CA MET A 103 -6.89 4.57 -10.38
C MET A 103 -7.83 5.19 -9.37
N LEU A 104 -9.00 4.59 -9.19
CA LEU A 104 -9.91 4.89 -8.10
C LEU A 104 -10.03 3.63 -7.23
N SER A 105 -9.79 3.76 -5.93
CA SER A 105 -9.76 2.64 -4.99
C SER A 105 -10.57 2.94 -3.74
N LEU A 106 -11.37 1.96 -3.33
CA LEU A 106 -12.02 1.92 -2.01
C LEU A 106 -11.28 0.89 -1.17
N GLU A 107 -10.69 1.33 -0.06
CA GLU A 107 -9.73 0.55 0.71
C GLU A 107 -10.15 0.38 2.16
N ASP A 108 -9.72 -0.72 2.79
CA ASP A 108 -10.01 -1.00 4.19
C ASP A 108 -9.39 0.07 5.12
N PRO A 109 -10.19 0.83 5.91
CA PRO A 109 -9.71 1.96 6.69
C PRO A 109 -8.76 1.60 7.82
N ASN A 110 -8.91 0.41 8.42
CA ASN A 110 -8.13 -0.15 9.54
C ASN A 110 -7.29 0.90 10.32
N PRO A 111 -7.93 1.81 11.09
CA PRO A 111 -7.23 2.88 11.80
C PRO A 111 -6.39 2.32 12.96
N GLN A 112 -5.15 2.78 13.05
CA GLN A 112 -4.24 2.45 14.16
C GLN A 112 -4.15 3.65 15.11
N LEU A 113 -4.50 3.43 16.37
CA LEU A 113 -4.54 4.45 17.42
C LEU A 113 -3.67 3.99 18.60
N GLN A 114 -3.00 4.93 19.27
CA GLN A 114 -2.13 4.61 20.41
C GLN A 114 -2.91 4.42 21.72
N ASN A 115 -4.03 5.14 21.90
CA ASN A 115 -4.78 5.22 23.16
C ASN A 115 -6.28 4.93 22.95
N GLY A 116 -6.62 3.91 22.16
CA GLY A 116 -8.00 3.53 21.93
C GLY A 116 -8.14 2.51 20.81
N ASN A 117 -9.36 2.05 20.59
CA ASN A 117 -9.64 1.06 19.57
C ASN A 117 -10.06 1.74 18.26
N GLY A 118 -9.41 1.33 17.17
CA GLY A 118 -9.79 1.74 15.84
C GLY A 118 -11.13 1.13 15.44
N VAL A 119 -12.11 1.96 15.13
CA VAL A 119 -13.40 1.50 14.58
C VAL A 119 -13.60 2.07 13.18
N THR A 120 -14.33 1.36 12.32
CA THR A 120 -14.50 1.76 10.91
C THR A 120 -15.97 2.00 10.57
N ARG A 121 -16.25 2.68 9.45
CA ARG A 121 -17.61 2.87 8.94
C ARG A 121 -17.65 3.07 7.44
N VAL A 122 -16.77 3.93 6.94
CA VAL A 122 -16.65 4.25 5.51
C VAL A 122 -15.27 3.82 5.03
N PRO A 123 -15.13 3.29 3.81
CA PRO A 123 -13.83 2.95 3.25
C PRO A 123 -12.95 4.19 3.06
N ASP A 124 -11.64 3.97 3.05
CA ASP A 124 -10.69 4.98 2.59
C ASP A 124 -10.81 5.10 1.07
N VAL A 125 -10.69 6.32 0.55
CA VAL A 125 -10.79 6.59 -0.89
C VAL A 125 -9.45 7.07 -1.39
N VAL A 126 -8.94 6.41 -2.44
CA VAL A 126 -7.72 6.82 -3.11
C VAL A 126 -7.99 7.10 -4.58
N LEU A 127 -7.51 8.25 -5.05
CA LEU A 127 -7.48 8.62 -6.46
C LEU A 127 -6.02 8.81 -6.87
N ALA A 128 -5.56 8.09 -7.90
CA ALA A 128 -4.22 8.27 -8.45
C ALA A 128 -4.26 8.48 -9.96
N GLY A 129 -3.33 9.28 -10.46
CA GLY A 129 -3.07 9.48 -11.88
C GLY A 129 -1.62 9.14 -12.21
N ILE A 130 -1.41 8.38 -13.26
CA ILE A 130 -0.09 8.00 -13.79
C ILE A 130 0.00 8.60 -15.18
N PHE A 131 1.07 9.35 -15.42
CA PHE A 131 1.44 9.88 -16.72
C PHE A 131 2.76 9.23 -17.16
N GLN A 132 2.73 8.54 -18.29
CA GLN A 132 3.87 7.83 -18.85
C GLN A 132 3.86 7.95 -20.39
N PRO A 133 4.37 9.06 -20.94
CA PRO A 133 4.36 9.30 -22.39
C PRO A 133 5.40 8.47 -23.17
N ASN A 134 6.35 7.85 -22.47
CA ASN A 134 7.36 6.97 -23.05
C ASN A 134 8.01 6.12 -21.94
N GLU A 135 8.95 5.27 -22.33
CA GLU A 135 9.66 4.37 -21.40
C GLU A 135 10.63 5.11 -20.45
N ARG A 136 10.99 6.37 -20.74
CA ARG A 136 11.98 7.12 -19.95
C ARG A 136 11.37 7.92 -18.82
N LEU A 137 10.11 8.32 -18.92
CA LEU A 137 9.45 9.17 -17.93
C LEU A 137 8.19 8.49 -17.42
N ARG A 138 8.10 8.34 -16.11
CA ARG A 138 6.87 7.99 -15.42
C ARG A 138 6.67 8.93 -14.24
N LEU A 139 5.52 9.59 -14.21
CA LEU A 139 5.09 10.44 -13.11
C LEU A 139 3.79 9.88 -12.54
N ARG A 140 3.64 9.95 -11.22
CA ARG A 140 2.42 9.57 -10.53
C ARG A 140 2.06 10.61 -9.49
N THR A 141 0.79 10.94 -9.43
CA THR A 141 0.17 11.70 -8.34
C THR A 141 -0.91 10.86 -7.70
N ALA A 142 -1.06 10.95 -6.38
CA ALA A 142 -2.11 10.27 -5.67
C ALA A 142 -2.67 11.12 -4.53
N LEU A 143 -3.98 11.01 -4.33
CA LEU A 143 -4.76 11.65 -3.27
C LEU A 143 -5.41 10.56 -2.42
N LEU A 144 -5.30 10.69 -1.11
CA LEU A 144 -5.96 9.87 -0.11
C LEU A 144 -6.94 10.72 0.67
N GLY A 145 -8.17 10.24 0.84
CA GLY A 145 -9.15 10.78 1.76
C GLY A 145 -9.66 9.67 2.67
N ARG A 146 -9.68 9.92 3.98
CA ARG A 146 -10.10 8.90 4.95
C ARG A 146 -10.79 9.47 6.18
N GLN A 147 -11.56 8.62 6.83
CA GLN A 147 -12.16 8.87 8.13
C GLN A 147 -11.50 7.96 9.17
N ILE A 148 -10.83 8.56 10.15
CA ILE A 148 -10.29 7.87 11.30
C ILE A 148 -11.35 7.95 12.40
N ARG A 149 -11.77 6.80 12.93
CA ARG A 149 -12.66 6.77 14.10
C ARG A 149 -11.98 5.99 15.22
N GLY A 150 -12.05 6.56 16.41
CA GLY A 150 -11.51 5.96 17.62
C GLY A 150 -12.62 5.79 18.65
N GLN A 151 -12.67 4.62 19.26
CA GLN A 151 -13.49 4.36 20.41
C GLN A 151 -12.61 4.44 21.65
N GLU A 152 -12.99 5.31 22.57
CA GLU A 152 -12.30 5.43 23.86
C GLU A 152 -12.45 4.14 24.66
N GLN A 153 -11.38 3.74 25.31
CA GLN A 153 -11.38 2.60 26.22
C GLN A 153 -11.24 3.12 27.65
N ILE A 154 -12.28 2.94 28.45
CA ILE A 154 -12.33 3.43 29.83
C ILE A 154 -12.09 2.23 30.74
N THR A 155 -10.97 2.25 31.47
CA THR A 155 -10.69 1.23 32.49
C THR A 155 -11.39 1.59 33.79
N VAL A 156 -12.27 0.70 34.28
CA VAL A 156 -13.00 0.87 35.54
C VAL A 156 -12.66 -0.29 36.48
N GLY A 157 -12.25 0.02 37.72
CA GLY A 157 -11.97 -0.98 38.76
C GLY A 157 -10.85 -1.96 38.39
N ASP A 158 -11.04 -3.26 38.70
CA ASP A 158 -10.09 -4.35 38.46
C ASP A 158 -9.97 -4.72 36.96
N ASN A 159 -9.51 -3.78 36.12
CA ASN A 159 -9.29 -3.96 34.68
C ASN A 159 -10.54 -4.33 33.87
N GLN A 160 -11.73 -3.88 34.27
CA GLN A 160 -12.90 -3.95 33.39
C GLN A 160 -12.80 -2.82 32.37
N GLU A 161 -12.72 -3.17 31.09
CA GLU A 161 -12.69 -2.20 30.01
C GLU A 161 -14.11 -1.95 29.52
N ILE A 162 -14.55 -0.70 29.60
CA ILE A 162 -15.85 -0.26 29.09
C ILE A 162 -15.61 0.58 27.85
N GLU A 163 -16.39 0.28 26.82
CA GLU A 163 -16.41 1.02 25.57
C GLU A 163 -17.05 2.40 25.78
N GLY A 164 -16.23 3.45 25.59
CA GLY A 164 -16.66 4.84 25.63
C GLY A 164 -17.27 5.34 24.32
N GLY A 165 -17.31 6.67 24.19
CA GLY A 165 -17.79 7.33 22.98
C GLY A 165 -16.89 7.06 21.76
N VAL A 166 -17.47 7.22 20.57
CA VAL A 166 -16.71 7.15 19.32
C VAL A 166 -16.47 8.57 18.80
N GLU A 167 -15.20 8.94 18.71
CA GLU A 167 -14.76 10.16 18.04
C GLU A 167 -14.40 9.90 16.59
N LYS A 168 -14.44 10.95 15.76
CA LYS A 168 -14.05 10.88 14.36
C LYS A 168 -13.18 12.08 13.97
N ALA A 169 -12.16 11.82 13.17
CA ALA A 169 -11.34 12.81 12.50
C ALA A 169 -11.26 12.50 11.01
N TYR A 170 -11.12 13.54 10.19
CA TYR A 170 -10.86 13.39 8.76
C TYR A 170 -9.37 13.58 8.50
N ALA A 171 -8.84 12.73 7.65
CA ALA A 171 -7.44 12.70 7.28
C ALA A 171 -7.30 12.67 5.76
N TRP A 172 -6.17 13.17 5.28
CA TRP A 172 -5.90 13.30 3.86
C TRP A 172 -4.41 13.16 3.57
N GLY A 173 -4.09 12.72 2.36
CA GLY A 173 -2.72 12.56 1.89
C GLY A 173 -2.56 12.93 0.42
N LEU A 174 -1.39 13.45 0.09
CA LEU A 174 -0.90 13.70 -1.25
C LEU A 174 0.43 12.97 -1.43
N SER A 175 0.57 12.27 -2.55
CA SER A 175 1.83 11.67 -2.97
C SER A 175 2.17 12.13 -4.39
N LEU A 176 3.43 12.53 -4.60
CA LEU A 176 4.02 12.78 -5.90
C LEU A 176 5.25 11.91 -6.03
N SER A 177 5.30 11.08 -7.07
CA SER A 177 6.41 10.18 -7.30
C SER A 177 6.72 10.03 -8.77
N GLY A 178 7.91 9.53 -9.08
CA GLY A 178 8.28 9.29 -10.45
C GLY A 178 9.62 8.62 -10.63
N SER A 179 9.87 8.28 -11.90
CA SER A 179 11.15 7.79 -12.35
C SER A 179 11.52 8.37 -13.69
N ILE A 180 12.81 8.70 -13.84
CA ILE A 180 13.40 9.26 -15.05
C ILE A 180 14.61 8.42 -15.42
N THR A 181 14.57 7.75 -16.57
CA THR A 181 15.73 7.09 -17.17
C THR A 181 16.54 8.12 -17.92
N THR A 182 17.79 8.35 -17.49
CA THR A 182 18.66 9.40 -18.03
C THR A 182 19.84 8.77 -18.76
N PRO A 183 20.11 9.12 -20.03
CA PRO A 183 21.29 8.60 -20.74
C PRO A 183 22.59 9.35 -20.38
N ARG A 184 22.61 10.14 -19.28
CA ARG A 184 23.74 11.02 -18.97
C ARG A 184 25.02 10.29 -18.55
N PHE A 185 24.93 9.11 -17.91
CA PHE A 185 26.11 8.29 -17.63
C PHE A 185 25.99 6.90 -18.29
N ASP A 186 24.81 6.29 -18.26
CA ASP A 186 24.44 5.07 -18.98
C ASP A 186 22.93 5.10 -19.32
N GLY A 187 22.52 4.47 -20.44
CA GLY A 187 21.10 4.32 -20.79
C GLY A 187 20.29 3.47 -19.77
N ARG A 188 20.99 2.86 -18.80
CA ARG A 188 20.42 2.10 -17.68
C ARG A 188 20.24 2.94 -16.42
N ASP A 189 20.75 4.18 -16.37
CA ASP A 189 20.64 5.01 -15.17
C ASP A 189 19.21 5.48 -14.96
N LYS A 190 18.72 5.29 -13.74
CA LYS A 190 17.37 5.65 -13.34
C LYS A 190 17.40 6.53 -12.10
N PHE A 191 16.84 7.72 -12.22
CA PHE A 191 16.53 8.58 -11.09
C PHE A 191 15.11 8.29 -10.61
N GLN A 192 14.91 8.10 -9.31
CA GLN A 192 13.60 7.86 -8.69
C GLN A 192 13.39 8.82 -7.54
N PHE A 193 12.16 9.26 -7.34
CA PHE A 193 11.79 10.14 -6.24
C PHE A 193 10.36 9.88 -5.78
N GLN A 194 10.10 10.14 -4.51
CA GLN A 194 8.78 10.16 -3.92
C GLN A 194 8.71 11.23 -2.84
N LEU A 195 7.64 12.01 -2.84
CA LEU A 195 7.32 13.03 -1.85
C LEU A 195 5.90 12.79 -1.36
N ASN A 196 5.75 12.68 -0.04
CA ASN A 196 4.48 12.39 0.62
C ASN A 196 4.17 13.49 1.64
N TYR A 197 2.94 13.99 1.65
CA TYR A 197 2.49 15.01 2.60
C TYR A 197 1.03 14.80 2.96
N GLY A 198 0.66 15.03 4.21
CA GLY A 198 -0.72 14.87 4.64
C GLY A 198 -0.88 14.85 6.15
N ASN A 199 -2.14 14.82 6.59
CA ASN A 199 -2.52 14.66 7.98
C ASN A 199 -3.19 13.29 8.17
N GLY A 200 -2.71 12.49 9.13
CA GLY A 200 -3.28 11.16 9.41
C GLY A 200 -2.91 10.06 8.40
N ILE A 201 -1.79 10.22 7.69
CA ILE A 201 -1.26 9.23 6.73
C ILE A 201 -0.30 8.21 7.35
N GLY A 202 -0.04 8.28 8.67
CA GLY A 202 1.01 7.47 9.32
C GLY A 202 0.87 5.96 9.15
N ARG A 203 -0.35 5.42 9.01
CA ARG A 203 -0.54 3.99 8.70
C ARG A 203 -0.03 3.59 7.31
N TYR A 204 -0.04 4.54 6.37
CA TYR A 204 0.36 4.31 4.99
C TYR A 204 1.88 4.45 4.80
N VAL A 205 2.60 5.12 5.72
CA VAL A 205 4.00 5.53 5.61
C VAL A 205 4.88 4.77 6.58
#